data_AF-A0A4R3HZ35-F1
#
_entry.id   AF-A0A4R3HZ35-F1
#
_cell.length_a   1.000
_cell.length_b   1.000
_cell.length_c   1.000
_cell.angle_alpha   90.00
_cell.angle_beta   90.00
_cell.angle_gamma   90.00
#
_symmetry.space_group_name_H-M   'P 1'
#
loop_
_entity.id
_entity.type
_entity.pdbx_description
1 polymer ?
#
loop_
_entity_poly.entity_id
_entity_poly.type
_entity_poly.pdbx_seq_one_letter_code
_entity_poly.pdbx_strand_id
1 'polypeptide(L)'
;MEPQFSMTTQRDHSGTRLDAQQEAKRKSASDYSHIKGWGADLDHKNRPAYPMERKPPRLEGLHWHDIEDQPLRVKVYHSIERPGITPVFGTSTPPSGVSGKIRDVAYGLSENDIRHWLMLLFADRVNVVEGILHDLSRGHIPNIFAEMGWKAEMKHRPGRLALKVAVTATVLGLGYKMLTRRKARSY
;
A
#
# COMPACT_ATOMS: atom_id res chain seq x y z
N MET A 1 -39.78 -37.28 -45.43
CA MET A 1 -40.35 -36.34 -44.45
C MET A 1 -39.47 -36.38 -43.22
N GLU A 2 -38.49 -35.49 -43.13
CA GLU A 2 -37.67 -35.35 -41.91
C GLU A 2 -38.31 -34.30 -40.98
N PRO A 3 -38.37 -34.55 -39.66
CA PRO A 3 -38.79 -33.53 -38.71
C PRO A 3 -37.64 -32.56 -38.41
N GLN A 4 -37.85 -31.27 -38.69
CA GLN A 4 -36.93 -30.18 -38.30
C GLN A 4 -37.00 -29.96 -36.79
N PHE A 5 -35.90 -30.18 -36.08
CA PHE A 5 -35.76 -29.86 -34.67
C PHE A 5 -35.28 -28.40 -34.53
N SER A 6 -36.17 -27.49 -34.12
CA SER A 6 -35.83 -26.10 -33.83
C SER A 6 -35.14 -26.00 -32.47
N MET A 7 -33.80 -25.90 -32.45
CA MET A 7 -33.06 -25.50 -31.25
C MET A 7 -33.22 -24.00 -31.01
N THR A 8 -34.19 -23.62 -30.17
CA THR A 8 -34.19 -22.30 -29.54
C THR A 8 -33.08 -22.29 -28.49
N THR A 9 -31.90 -21.77 -28.86
CA THR A 9 -30.83 -21.43 -27.91
C THR A 9 -31.34 -20.33 -26.98
N GLN A 10 -31.79 -20.72 -25.80
CA GLN A 10 -32.06 -19.85 -24.67
C GLN A 10 -30.70 -19.27 -24.25
N ARG A 11 -30.37 -18.07 -24.75
CA ARG A 11 -29.14 -17.35 -24.36
C ARG A 11 -29.16 -17.18 -22.85
N ASP A 12 -28.12 -17.67 -22.21
CA ASP A 12 -27.90 -17.46 -20.79
C ASP A 12 -27.68 -15.95 -20.54
N HIS A 13 -28.70 -15.30 -19.96
CA HIS A 13 -28.68 -13.89 -19.58
C HIS A 13 -28.15 -13.66 -18.16
N SER A 14 -27.61 -14.69 -17.49
CA SER A 14 -27.08 -14.58 -16.12
C SER A 14 -25.75 -13.82 -16.07
N GLY A 15 -24.85 -14.04 -17.02
CA GLY A 15 -23.58 -13.32 -17.14
C GLY A 15 -23.77 -11.82 -17.29
N THR A 16 -24.66 -11.40 -18.19
CA THR A 16 -24.98 -9.97 -18.42
C THR A 16 -25.53 -9.26 -17.18
N ARG A 17 -26.23 -9.98 -16.29
CA ARG A 17 -26.74 -9.41 -15.03
C ARG A 17 -25.66 -9.27 -13.98
N LEU A 18 -24.73 -10.22 -13.89
CA LEU A 18 -23.59 -10.13 -12.98
C LEU A 18 -22.65 -9.01 -13.42
N ASP A 19 -22.35 -8.93 -14.72
CA ASP A 19 -21.53 -7.88 -15.32
C ASP A 19 -22.16 -6.50 -15.15
N ALA A 20 -23.47 -6.36 -15.41
CA ALA A 20 -24.18 -5.09 -15.22
C ALA A 20 -24.32 -4.70 -13.74
N GLN A 21 -24.47 -5.67 -12.82
CA GLN A 21 -24.45 -5.40 -11.38
C GLN A 21 -23.06 -4.98 -10.89
N GLN A 22 -22.01 -5.56 -11.45
CA GLN A 22 -20.62 -5.24 -11.13
C GLN A 22 -20.21 -3.89 -11.74
N GLU A 23 -20.67 -3.58 -12.94
CA GLU A 23 -20.53 -2.29 -13.60
C GLU A 23 -21.36 -1.19 -12.91
N ALA A 24 -22.57 -1.50 -12.42
CA ALA A 24 -23.36 -0.60 -11.59
C ALA A 24 -22.73 -0.38 -10.21
N LYS A 25 -22.14 -1.42 -9.61
CA LYS A 25 -21.39 -1.34 -8.34
C LYS A 25 -20.07 -0.57 -8.50
N ARG A 26 -19.46 -0.60 -9.69
CA ARG A 26 -18.30 0.23 -10.06
C ARG A 26 -18.69 1.67 -10.37
N LYS A 27 -19.84 1.90 -11.03
CA LYS A 27 -20.43 3.24 -11.21
C LYS A 27 -20.91 3.85 -9.89
N SER A 28 -21.19 3.04 -8.88
CA SER A 28 -21.45 3.50 -7.50
C SER A 28 -20.18 3.80 -6.69
N ALA A 29 -18.99 3.85 -7.30
CA ALA A 29 -17.73 4.21 -6.64
C ALA A 29 -17.59 5.73 -6.36
N SER A 30 -18.70 6.38 -6.02
CA SER A 30 -18.93 7.79 -5.63
C SER A 30 -19.10 8.82 -6.76
N ASP A 31 -20.19 9.59 -6.64
CA ASP A 31 -20.48 10.78 -7.43
C ASP A 31 -19.55 11.91 -6.99
N TYR A 32 -18.48 12.11 -7.75
CA TYR A 32 -17.47 13.13 -7.52
C TYR A 32 -17.85 14.51 -8.10
N SER A 33 -19.10 14.71 -8.55
CA SER A 33 -19.57 16.00 -9.08
C SER A 33 -19.41 17.17 -8.09
N HIS A 34 -19.32 16.87 -6.80
CA HIS A 34 -19.05 17.84 -5.74
C HIS A 34 -17.61 18.40 -5.75
N ILE A 35 -16.65 17.73 -6.39
CA ILE A 35 -15.27 18.21 -6.52
C ILE A 35 -15.22 19.27 -7.63
N LYS A 36 -14.83 20.51 -7.29
CA LYS A 36 -14.72 21.60 -8.25
C LYS A 36 -13.72 21.24 -9.37
N GLY A 37 -14.19 21.22 -10.61
CA GLY A 37 -13.38 20.87 -11.78
C GLY A 37 -13.28 19.37 -12.04
N TRP A 38 -14.02 18.53 -11.30
CA TRP A 38 -14.14 17.12 -11.63
C TRP A 38 -14.68 16.91 -13.04
N GLY A 39 -14.01 16.05 -13.79
CA GLY A 39 -14.41 15.76 -15.16
C GLY A 39 -14.05 16.84 -16.19
N ALA A 40 -13.24 17.85 -15.83
CA ALA A 40 -12.77 18.84 -16.79
C ALA A 40 -12.00 18.23 -17.98
N ASP A 41 -11.34 17.08 -17.79
CA ASP A 41 -10.61 16.35 -18.85
C ASP A 41 -11.44 15.23 -19.49
N LEU A 42 -12.76 15.15 -19.22
CA LEU A 42 -13.63 14.14 -19.83
C LEU A 42 -13.92 14.43 -21.30
N ASP A 43 -14.02 15.71 -21.68
CA ASP A 43 -14.22 16.06 -23.08
C ASP A 43 -12.95 15.77 -23.87
N HIS A 44 -13.07 14.90 -24.87
CA HIS A 44 -11.99 14.55 -25.79
C HIS A 44 -11.36 15.78 -26.46
N LYS A 45 -12.14 16.86 -26.63
CA LYS A 45 -11.66 18.13 -27.20
C LYS A 45 -10.64 18.86 -26.32
N ASN A 46 -10.60 18.56 -25.01
CA ASN A 46 -9.68 19.18 -24.06
C ASN A 46 -8.28 18.57 -24.10
N ARG A 47 -8.10 17.48 -24.86
CA ARG A 47 -6.81 16.81 -25.02
C ARG A 47 -5.86 17.70 -25.84
N PRO A 48 -4.58 17.84 -25.45
CA PRO A 48 -3.61 18.66 -26.18
C PRO A 48 -3.41 18.28 -27.65
N ALA A 49 -3.70 17.02 -28.00
CA ALA A 49 -3.51 16.51 -29.36
C ALA A 49 -4.76 16.68 -30.25
N TYR A 50 -5.91 17.08 -29.71
CA TYR A 50 -7.12 17.31 -30.49
C TYR A 50 -7.04 18.64 -31.26
N PRO A 51 -7.42 18.72 -32.55
CA PRO A 51 -8.01 17.68 -33.42
C PRO A 51 -6.99 16.92 -34.26
N MET A 52 -5.69 17.18 -34.11
CA MET A 52 -4.60 16.60 -34.92
C MET A 52 -4.18 15.18 -34.47
N GLU A 53 -5.03 14.50 -33.69
CA GLU A 53 -4.79 13.13 -33.28
C GLU A 53 -4.74 12.20 -34.50
N ARG A 54 -3.74 11.32 -34.54
CA ARG A 54 -3.58 10.37 -35.64
C ARG A 54 -4.76 9.39 -35.68
N LYS A 55 -5.45 9.33 -36.82
CA LYS A 55 -6.48 8.31 -37.11
C LYS A 55 -6.03 7.44 -38.28
N PRO A 56 -5.97 6.10 -38.13
CA PRO A 56 -6.30 5.31 -36.94
C PRO A 56 -5.23 5.41 -35.84
N PRO A 57 -5.58 5.05 -34.58
CA PRO A 57 -4.63 4.96 -33.47
C PRO A 57 -3.37 4.15 -33.84
N ARG A 58 -2.26 4.40 -33.14
CA ARG A 58 -1.00 3.65 -33.37
C ARG A 58 -1.13 2.16 -33.07
N LEU A 59 -1.94 1.84 -32.07
CA LEU A 59 -2.19 0.49 -31.60
C LEU A 59 -3.67 0.19 -31.84
N GLU A 60 -3.95 -0.69 -32.79
CA GLU A 60 -5.29 -1.22 -33.02
C GLU A 60 -5.60 -2.30 -31.98
N GLY A 61 -6.85 -2.36 -31.51
CA GLY A 61 -7.27 -3.36 -30.53
C GLY A 61 -6.78 -3.12 -29.09
N LEU A 62 -6.35 -1.90 -28.75
CA LEU A 62 -6.03 -1.55 -27.36
C LEU A 62 -7.32 -1.33 -26.55
N HIS A 63 -8.04 -2.42 -26.28
CA HIS A 63 -9.14 -2.43 -25.34
C HIS A 63 -8.58 -2.87 -24.00
N TRP A 64 -8.41 -1.89 -23.09
CA TRP A 64 -8.22 -2.18 -21.68
C TRP A 64 -9.51 -2.84 -21.19
N HIS A 65 -9.57 -4.16 -21.29
CA HIS A 65 -10.62 -4.95 -20.65
C HIS A 65 -10.45 -4.82 -19.14
N ASP A 66 -11.54 -5.04 -18.41
CA ASP A 66 -11.50 -5.15 -16.97
C ASP A 66 -10.50 -6.25 -16.58
N ILE A 67 -9.37 -5.81 -16.03
CA ILE A 67 -8.30 -6.70 -15.57
C ILE A 67 -8.90 -7.60 -14.48
N GLU A 68 -8.71 -8.91 -14.59
CA GLU A 68 -9.13 -9.85 -13.56
C GLU A 68 -8.41 -9.54 -12.24
N ASP A 69 -9.19 -9.45 -11.15
CA ASP A 69 -8.64 -9.13 -9.84
C ASP A 69 -7.79 -10.29 -9.31
N GLN A 70 -6.56 -10.00 -8.92
CA GLN A 70 -5.68 -10.95 -8.25
C GLN A 70 -6.31 -11.41 -6.91
N PRO A 71 -6.20 -12.71 -6.55
CA PRO A 71 -6.78 -13.21 -5.31
C PRO A 71 -6.11 -12.57 -4.07
N LEU A 72 -6.92 -11.94 -3.22
CA LEU A 72 -6.49 -11.31 -1.97
C LEU A 72 -6.25 -12.35 -0.88
N ARG A 73 -5.03 -12.87 -0.80
CA ARG A 73 -4.61 -13.87 0.20
C ARG A 73 -3.94 -13.30 1.45
N VAL A 74 -3.49 -12.05 1.36
CA VAL A 74 -2.79 -11.35 2.43
C VAL A 74 -3.42 -9.98 2.61
N LYS A 75 -3.19 -9.36 3.77
CA LYS A 75 -3.61 -7.98 4.00
C LYS A 75 -2.78 -7.05 3.12
N VAL A 76 -3.46 -6.28 2.28
CA VAL A 76 -2.87 -5.30 1.38
C VAL A 76 -3.45 -3.95 1.74
N TYR A 77 -2.57 -2.97 1.96
CA TYR A 77 -3.00 -1.61 2.19
C TYR A 77 -3.15 -0.87 0.85
N HIS A 78 -4.14 0.01 0.81
CA HIS A 78 -4.35 0.90 -0.33
C HIS A 78 -4.71 2.30 0.20
N SER A 79 -4.63 3.27 -0.70
CA SER A 79 -5.08 4.64 -0.43
C SER A 79 -6.55 4.68 -0.05
N ILE A 80 -6.91 5.40 1.01
CA ILE A 80 -8.31 5.67 1.35
C ILE A 80 -9.01 6.54 0.29
N GLU A 81 -8.24 7.25 -0.52
CA GLU A 81 -8.74 8.17 -1.56
C GLU A 81 -9.15 7.40 -2.82
N ARG A 82 -8.67 6.16 -2.96
CA ARG A 82 -9.04 5.28 -4.07
C ARG A 82 -10.21 4.38 -3.68
N PRO A 83 -11.21 4.21 -4.55
CA PRO A 83 -12.24 3.20 -4.36
C PRO A 83 -11.63 1.79 -4.52
N GLY A 84 -11.26 1.19 -3.38
CA GLY A 84 -10.78 -0.18 -3.27
C GLY A 84 -9.33 -0.42 -3.73
N ILE A 85 -8.95 -1.69 -3.75
CA ILE A 85 -7.60 -2.17 -4.11
C ILE A 85 -7.47 -2.25 -5.64
N THR A 86 -6.25 -2.09 -6.16
CA THR A 86 -5.96 -2.29 -7.58
C THR A 86 -6.10 -3.77 -7.97
N PRO A 87 -6.45 -4.10 -9.23
CA PRO A 87 -6.56 -5.51 -9.64
C PRO A 87 -5.29 -6.33 -9.42
N VAL A 88 -4.12 -5.70 -9.58
CA VAL A 88 -2.82 -6.32 -9.31
C VAL A 88 -2.12 -5.55 -8.20
N PHE A 89 -1.52 -6.28 -7.25
CA PHE A 89 -0.86 -5.70 -6.08
C PHE A 89 0.34 -6.55 -5.61
N GLY A 90 1.27 -5.91 -4.89
CA GLY A 90 2.43 -6.60 -4.32
C GLY A 90 2.07 -7.41 -3.08
N THR A 91 2.56 -8.66 -3.00
CA THR A 91 2.31 -9.57 -1.86
C THR A 91 3.58 -10.07 -1.17
N SER A 92 4.76 -9.57 -1.54
CA SER A 92 6.05 -10.11 -1.07
C SER A 92 6.31 -9.89 0.42
N THR A 93 5.79 -8.81 1.00
CA THR A 93 6.04 -8.43 2.40
C THR A 93 4.72 -8.14 3.10
N PRO A 94 3.97 -9.19 3.50
CA PRO A 94 2.71 -8.99 4.22
C PRO A 94 2.96 -8.30 5.56
N PRO A 95 2.07 -7.39 5.99
CA PRO A 95 2.21 -6.74 7.28
C PRO A 95 2.11 -7.76 8.41
N SER A 96 3.04 -7.66 9.36
CA SER A 96 3.14 -8.57 10.49
C SER A 96 3.62 -7.81 11.74
N GLY A 97 3.43 -8.41 12.91
CA GLY A 97 3.89 -7.83 14.17
C GLY A 97 3.21 -6.51 14.57
N VAL A 98 3.91 -5.75 15.41
CA VAL A 98 3.59 -4.39 15.85
C VAL A 98 3.78 -3.41 14.69
N SER A 99 4.81 -3.57 13.85
CA SER A 99 4.99 -2.71 12.68
C SER A 99 3.79 -2.77 11.73
N GLY A 100 3.20 -3.95 11.51
CA GLY A 100 1.95 -4.12 10.78
C GLY A 100 0.77 -3.37 11.40
N LYS A 101 0.62 -3.42 12.73
CA LYS A 101 -0.44 -2.64 13.42
C LYS A 101 -0.26 -1.14 13.30
N ILE A 102 0.98 -0.64 13.27
CA ILE A 102 1.25 0.78 13.03
C ILE A 102 0.84 1.14 11.60
N ARG A 103 1.14 0.28 10.63
CA ARG A 103 0.70 0.46 9.23
C ARG A 103 -0.82 0.43 9.11
N ASP A 104 -1.53 -0.41 9.87
CA ASP A 104 -3.01 -0.40 9.93
C ASP A 104 -3.57 0.98 10.27
N VAL A 105 -2.96 1.65 11.25
CA VAL A 105 -3.37 2.99 11.67
C VAL A 105 -2.94 4.03 10.62
N ALA A 106 -1.73 3.92 10.07
CA ALA A 106 -1.23 4.85 9.07
C ALA A 106 -2.12 4.89 7.83
N TYR A 107 -2.49 3.73 7.28
CA TYR A 107 -3.37 3.63 6.11
C TYR A 107 -4.84 3.96 6.40
N GLY A 108 -5.21 4.26 7.65
CA GLY A 108 -6.50 4.88 7.98
C GLY A 108 -6.50 6.41 7.85
N LEU A 109 -5.34 7.04 7.64
CA LEU A 109 -5.21 8.48 7.44
C LEU A 109 -5.09 8.81 5.94
N SER A 110 -5.49 10.03 5.55
CA SER A 110 -5.25 10.55 4.20
C SER A 110 -3.76 10.69 3.94
N GLU A 111 -3.35 10.47 2.69
CA GLU A 111 -1.96 10.62 2.25
C GLU A 111 -1.47 12.07 2.32
N ASN A 112 -2.39 13.04 2.34
CA ASN A 112 -2.06 14.45 2.55
C ASN A 112 -1.69 14.75 4.03
N ASP A 113 -2.03 13.86 4.97
CA ASP A 113 -1.70 14.03 6.38
C ASP A 113 -0.25 13.63 6.66
N ILE A 114 0.56 14.54 7.20
CA ILE A 114 1.95 14.26 7.57
C ILE A 114 2.07 13.09 8.57
N ARG A 115 1.05 12.85 9.40
CA ARG A 115 1.04 11.74 10.36
C ARG A 115 1.05 10.38 9.68
N HIS A 116 0.44 10.24 8.50
CA HIS A 116 0.49 9.03 7.69
C HIS A 116 1.95 8.63 7.43
N TRP A 117 2.71 9.57 6.87
CA TRP A 117 4.11 9.37 6.50
C TRP A 117 5.02 9.17 7.71
N LEU A 118 4.82 9.95 8.77
CA LEU A 118 5.61 9.81 10.00
C LEU A 118 5.39 8.44 10.67
N MET A 119 4.15 7.93 10.67
CA MET A 119 3.85 6.60 11.19
C MET A 119 4.43 5.49 10.32
N LEU A 120 4.40 5.61 8.99
CA LEU A 120 5.05 4.64 8.12
C LEU A 120 6.56 4.57 8.36
N LEU A 121 7.22 5.74 8.44
CA LEU A 121 8.66 5.80 8.73
C LEU A 121 8.98 5.17 10.09
N PHE A 122 8.13 5.42 11.09
CA PHE A 122 8.27 4.81 12.41
C PHE A 122 8.04 3.29 12.36
N ALA A 123 7.03 2.81 11.62
CA ALA A 123 6.77 1.40 11.43
C ALA A 123 7.97 0.66 10.82
N ASP A 124 8.70 1.29 9.90
CA ASP A 124 9.91 0.71 9.31
C ASP A 124 11.02 0.55 10.35
N ARG A 125 11.19 1.51 11.27
CA ARG A 125 12.15 1.37 12.38
C ARG A 125 11.76 0.27 13.34
N VAL A 126 10.46 0.15 13.65
CA VAL A 126 9.94 -0.94 14.50
C VAL A 126 10.16 -2.30 13.83
N ASN A 127 9.89 -2.41 12.53
CA ASN A 127 10.05 -3.66 11.78
C ASN A 127 11.50 -4.18 11.80
N VAL A 128 12.50 -3.29 11.75
CA VAL A 128 13.91 -3.66 11.90
C VAL A 128 14.19 -4.28 13.27
N VAL A 129 13.67 -3.67 14.34
CA VAL A 129 13.84 -4.20 15.71
C VAL A 129 13.12 -5.53 15.88
N GLU A 130 11.92 -5.67 15.31
CA GLU A 130 11.18 -6.93 15.30
C GLU A 130 11.94 -8.04 14.59
N GLY A 131 12.55 -7.75 13.44
CA GLY A 131 13.41 -8.68 12.71
C GLY A 131 14.61 -9.14 13.54
N ILE A 132 15.32 -8.21 14.17
CA ILE A 132 16.48 -8.54 15.04
C ILE A 132 16.05 -9.41 16.22
N LEU A 133 14.93 -9.07 16.89
CA LEU A 133 14.40 -9.86 18.00
C LEU A 133 13.97 -11.25 17.55
N HIS A 134 13.33 -11.34 16.39
CA HIS A 134 12.91 -12.59 15.79
C HIS A 134 14.10 -13.49 15.44
N ASP A 135 15.15 -12.94 14.83
CA ASP A 135 16.37 -13.69 14.50
C ASP A 135 17.10 -14.16 15.76
N LEU A 136 17.18 -13.31 16.78
CA LEU A 136 17.75 -13.66 18.07
C LEU A 136 16.95 -14.78 18.76
N SER A 137 15.62 -14.75 18.67
CA SER A 137 14.75 -15.80 19.22
C SER A 137 14.94 -17.16 18.52
N ARG A 138 15.39 -17.15 17.26
CA ARG A 138 15.74 -18.36 16.49
C ARG A 138 17.19 -18.79 16.67
N GLY A 139 17.95 -18.12 17.54
CA GLY A 139 19.35 -18.43 17.81
C GLY A 139 20.34 -17.92 16.76
N HIS A 140 19.89 -17.11 15.80
CA HIS A 140 20.78 -16.43 14.87
C HIS A 140 21.20 -15.09 15.45
N ILE A 141 22.49 -14.95 15.74
CA ILE A 141 23.08 -13.66 16.13
C ILE A 141 23.58 -13.00 14.83
N PRO A 142 22.83 -12.05 14.25
CA PRO A 142 23.31 -11.32 13.07
C PRO A 142 24.61 -10.58 13.41
N ASN A 143 25.56 -10.55 12.46
CA ASN A 143 26.82 -9.82 12.63
C ASN A 143 26.62 -8.32 12.36
N ILE A 144 25.69 -7.70 13.11
CA ILE A 144 25.28 -6.30 12.96
C ILE A 144 26.51 -5.37 13.06
N PHE A 145 27.47 -5.70 13.91
CA PHE A 145 28.69 -4.89 14.09
C PHE A 145 29.60 -4.85 12.87
N ALA A 146 29.70 -5.95 12.12
CA ALA A 146 30.48 -5.97 10.88
C ALA A 146 29.68 -5.41 9.69
N GLU A 147 28.40 -5.73 9.58
CA GLU A 147 27.54 -5.34 8.47
C GLU A 147 27.17 -3.84 8.49
N MET A 148 26.97 -3.25 9.68
CA MET A 148 26.72 -1.80 9.81
C MET A 148 27.99 -0.96 9.75
N GLY A 149 29.17 -1.56 9.49
CA GLY A 149 30.41 -0.83 9.27
C GLY A 149 30.96 -0.12 10.50
N TRP A 150 30.60 -0.55 11.71
CA TRP A 150 31.01 0.12 12.96
C TRP A 150 32.53 0.18 13.11
N LYS A 151 33.25 -0.87 12.66
CA LYS A 151 34.73 -0.88 12.60
C LYS A 151 35.28 0.21 11.70
N ALA A 152 34.65 0.44 10.54
CA ALA A 152 35.05 1.50 9.62
C ALA A 152 34.71 2.89 10.19
N GLU A 153 33.54 3.04 10.83
CA GLU A 153 33.15 4.31 11.45
C GLU A 153 34.05 4.66 12.63
N MET A 154 34.49 3.69 13.44
CA MET A 154 35.45 3.92 14.51
C MET A 154 36.82 4.34 13.97
N LYS A 155 37.28 3.72 12.87
CA LYS A 155 38.58 4.02 12.25
C LYS A 155 38.60 5.38 11.54
N HIS A 156 37.53 5.74 10.83
CA HIS A 156 37.51 6.93 9.98
C HIS A 156 36.76 8.12 10.60
N ARG A 157 35.80 7.88 11.51
CA ARG A 157 34.90 8.92 12.06
C ARG A 157 34.50 8.65 13.53
N PRO A 158 35.45 8.53 14.47
CA PRO A 158 35.16 8.18 15.86
C PRO A 158 34.24 9.18 16.59
N GLY A 159 34.33 10.48 16.28
CA GLY A 159 33.46 11.50 16.88
C GLY A 159 31.98 11.33 16.51
N ARG A 160 31.68 10.95 15.27
CA ARG A 160 30.30 10.68 14.81
C ARG A 160 29.72 9.44 15.46
N LEU A 161 30.56 8.42 15.65
CA LEU A 161 30.21 7.20 16.37
C LEU A 161 29.86 7.50 17.84
N ALA A 162 30.71 8.26 18.54
CA ALA A 162 30.46 8.65 19.92
C ALA A 162 29.15 9.43 20.07
N LEU A 163 28.88 10.37 19.16
CA LEU A 163 27.62 11.11 19.14
C LEU A 163 26.41 10.18 18.92
N LYS A 164 26.47 9.26 17.96
CA LYS A 164 25.40 8.28 17.73
C LYS A 164 25.11 7.45 18.98
N VAL A 165 26.15 6.94 19.64
CA VAL A 165 26.03 6.16 20.87
C VAL A 165 25.40 7.00 21.99
N ALA A 166 25.89 8.22 22.19
CA ALA A 166 25.37 9.13 23.22
C ALA A 166 23.88 9.45 23.00
N VAL A 167 23.48 9.79 21.77
CA VAL A 167 22.08 10.07 21.42
C VAL A 167 21.21 8.83 21.65
N THR A 168 21.66 7.67 21.17
CA THR A 168 20.90 6.42 21.32
C THR A 168 20.72 6.05 22.79
N ALA A 169 21.79 6.12 23.59
CA ALA A 169 21.73 5.87 25.02
C ALA A 169 20.81 6.86 25.75
N THR A 170 20.84 8.13 25.35
CA THR A 170 19.98 9.17 25.93
C THR A 170 18.51 8.90 25.63
N VAL A 171 18.16 8.55 24.38
CA VAL A 171 16.78 8.23 23.99
C VAL A 171 16.27 7.00 24.73
N LEU A 172 17.07 5.94 24.80
CA LEU A 172 16.71 4.72 25.54
C LEU A 172 16.56 5.00 27.04
N GLY A 173 17.48 5.76 27.63
CA GLY A 173 17.43 6.14 29.04
C GLY A 173 16.21 7.00 29.40
N LEU A 174 15.89 8.01 28.57
CA LEU A 174 14.69 8.83 28.74
C LEU A 174 13.41 7.99 28.56
N GLY A 175 13.37 7.13 27.56
CA GLY A 175 12.26 6.19 27.35
C GLY A 175 12.02 5.29 28.55
N TYR A 176 13.08 4.66 29.08
CA TYR A 176 13.02 3.83 30.29
C TYR A 176 12.54 4.61 31.52
N LYS A 177 13.08 5.82 31.73
CA LYS A 177 12.65 6.70 32.84
C LYS A 177 11.19 7.11 32.72
N MET A 178 10.69 7.38 31.52
CA MET A 178 9.27 7.71 31.31
C MET A 178 8.37 6.51 31.60
N LEU A 179 8.76 5.30 31.17
CA LEU A 179 8.01 4.07 31.42
C LEU A 179 7.94 3.72 32.91
N THR A 180 9.05 3.85 33.64
CA THR A 180 9.09 3.59 35.09
C THR A 180 8.32 4.64 35.89
N ARG A 181 8.34 5.91 35.47
CA ARG A 181 7.50 6.96 36.07
C ARG A 181 6.00 6.73 35.91
N ARG A 182 5.55 6.12 34.81
CA ARG A 182 4.13 5.79 34.60
C ARG A 182 3.66 4.69 35.56
N LYS A 183 4.47 3.66 35.79
CA LYS A 183 4.17 2.60 36.78
C LYS A 183 4.02 3.14 38.20
N ALA A 184 4.86 4.10 38.60
CA ALA A 184 4.81 4.70 39.93
C ALA A 184 3.58 5.62 40.18
N ARG A 185 2.84 6.01 39.13
CA ARG A 185 1.60 6.82 39.24
C ARG A 185 0.32 5.99 39.18
N SER A 186 0.41 4.69 38.91
CA SER A 186 -0.76 3.79 38.80
C SER A 186 -0.96 2.90 40.04
N TYR A 187 -0.32 3.26 41.15
CA TYR A 187 -0.57 2.77 42.50
C TYR A 187 -1.01 3.96 43.35
#